data_AF-A0A7N2L6M5-F1
#
_entry.id   AF-A0A7N2L6M5-F1
#
_cell.length_a   1.000
_cell.length_b   1.000
_cell.length_c   1.000
_cell.angle_alpha   90.00
_cell.angle_beta   90.00
_cell.angle_gamma   90.00
#
_symmetry.space_group_name_H-M   'P 1'
#
loop_
_entity.id
_entity.type
_entity.pdbx_description
1 polymer ?
#
loop_
_entity_poly.entity_id
_entity_poly.type
_entity_poly.pdbx_seq_one_letter_code
_entity_poly.pdbx_strand_id
1 'polypeptide(L)'
;MLVVSSPSAVEECFTKNDITFANRPRTMAGQHLTYNSTVPVWAPYGHLWRNLRRVATIEIFSHISLQKSSIIREEEVYYLLRQMLKVSNIEPQKVDFKYLSTLLVSNIMMRMVAGKPCVGEEFACMDVGKQLLKEFKDSYFASSTVNICDFFPILKWVGYKGLEKNMIRMQKMRDGALGRLIEEMKQKKPHVEKKRTLIETLFSLRESEPEFYSDNVIKSIILVSSSTYFSLVKVIEIETCTYLKIQTK
;
A
#
# COMPACT_ATOMS: atom_id res chain seq x y z
N MET A 1 -20.81 -1.49 19.33
CA MET A 1 -20.55 -1.15 17.91
C MET A 1 -21.76 -0.37 17.42
N LEU A 2 -21.57 0.83 16.90
CA LEU A 2 -22.62 1.63 16.28
C LEU A 2 -22.49 1.47 14.76
N VAL A 3 -23.58 1.16 14.06
CA VAL A 3 -23.62 1.08 12.60
C VAL A 3 -24.43 2.24 12.07
N VAL A 4 -23.82 3.04 11.20
CA VAL A 4 -24.46 4.18 10.53
C VAL A 4 -24.84 3.75 9.12
N SER A 5 -26.13 3.76 8.79
CA SER A 5 -26.67 3.21 7.54
C SER A 5 -27.55 4.18 6.75
N SER A 6 -27.76 5.41 7.22
CA SER A 6 -28.50 6.45 6.50
C SER A 6 -27.58 7.57 6.02
N PRO A 7 -27.81 8.14 4.82
CA PRO A 7 -27.00 9.25 4.30
C PRO A 7 -26.97 10.47 5.24
N SER A 8 -28.09 10.81 5.85
CA SER A 8 -28.19 11.94 6.80
C SER A 8 -27.33 11.72 8.05
N ALA A 9 -27.32 10.50 8.60
CA ALA A 9 -26.48 10.17 9.76
C ALA A 9 -24.99 10.11 9.38
N VAL A 10 -24.65 9.64 8.16
CA VAL A 10 -23.29 9.71 7.62
C VAL A 10 -22.83 11.16 7.51
N GLU A 11 -23.66 12.05 6.95
CA GLU A 11 -23.36 13.47 6.86
C GLU A 11 -23.12 14.07 8.25
N GLU A 12 -23.98 13.79 9.22
CA GLU A 12 -23.81 14.27 10.60
C GLU A 12 -22.50 13.80 11.25
N CYS A 13 -22.11 12.53 11.04
CA CYS A 13 -20.88 11.97 11.60
C CYS A 13 -19.61 12.48 10.91
N PHE A 14 -19.61 12.62 9.59
CA PHE A 14 -18.40 12.88 8.80
C PHE A 14 -18.27 14.32 8.27
N THR A 15 -19.21 15.21 8.60
CA THR A 15 -19.11 16.65 8.32
C THR A 15 -19.17 17.48 9.60
N LYS A 16 -20.29 17.41 10.34
CA LYS A 16 -20.53 18.23 11.53
C LYS A 16 -19.69 17.77 12.73
N ASN A 17 -19.49 16.46 12.87
CA ASN A 17 -18.79 15.84 14.00
C ASN A 17 -17.54 15.07 13.56
N ASP A 18 -16.94 15.45 12.43
CA ASP A 18 -15.88 14.71 11.76
C ASP A 18 -14.66 14.45 12.66
N ILE A 19 -14.24 15.44 13.47
CA ILE A 19 -13.14 15.31 14.43
C ILE A 19 -13.49 14.34 15.56
N THR A 20 -14.72 14.40 16.09
CA THR A 20 -15.19 13.52 17.17
C THR A 20 -15.12 12.06 16.75
N PHE A 21 -15.52 11.76 15.51
CA PHE A 21 -15.50 10.41 14.95
C PHE A 21 -14.22 10.06 14.16
N ALA A 22 -13.23 10.95 14.11
CA ALA A 22 -11.99 10.72 13.37
C ALA A 22 -11.06 9.70 14.04
N ASN A 23 -11.21 9.47 15.35
CA ASN A 23 -10.36 8.52 16.08
C ASN A 23 -10.64 7.07 15.68
N ARG A 24 -9.58 6.25 15.69
CA ARG A 24 -9.66 4.81 15.37
C ARG A 24 -9.68 3.99 16.65
N PRO A 25 -10.51 2.93 16.73
CA PRO A 25 -10.43 1.98 17.84
C PRO A 25 -9.03 1.38 17.95
N ARG A 26 -8.55 1.18 19.17
CA ARG A 26 -7.29 0.46 19.40
C ARG A 26 -7.51 -1.03 19.10
N THR A 27 -6.73 -1.55 18.17
CA THR A 27 -6.78 -2.95 17.75
C THR A 27 -5.39 -3.57 17.85
N MET A 28 -5.31 -4.90 17.96
CA MET A 28 -4.05 -5.62 17.89
C MET A 28 -3.32 -5.35 16.57
N ALA A 29 -4.07 -5.23 15.46
CA ALA A 29 -3.48 -4.91 14.16
C ALA A 29 -2.83 -3.52 14.18
N GLY A 30 -3.50 -2.50 14.72
CA GLY A 30 -2.90 -1.17 14.89
C GLY A 30 -1.67 -1.20 15.82
N GLN A 31 -1.76 -1.94 16.92
CA GLN A 31 -0.67 -2.04 17.89
C GLN A 31 0.58 -2.72 17.29
N HIS A 32 0.41 -3.86 16.62
CA HIS A 32 1.54 -4.70 16.21
C HIS A 32 1.99 -4.47 14.76
N LEU A 33 1.11 -4.06 13.83
CA LEU A 33 1.45 -3.93 12.41
C LEU A 33 1.74 -2.49 11.97
N THR A 34 1.46 -1.49 12.80
CA THR A 34 1.55 -0.07 12.39
C THR A 34 2.33 0.79 13.37
N TYR A 35 3.43 0.26 13.90
CA TYR A 35 4.34 0.95 14.81
C TYR A 35 3.60 1.57 16.00
N ASN A 36 2.73 0.79 16.65
CA ASN A 36 1.85 1.25 17.72
C ASN A 36 0.86 2.34 17.26
N SER A 37 0.15 2.07 16.16
CA SER A 37 -0.86 2.96 15.57
C SER A 37 -0.32 4.33 15.16
N THR A 38 0.89 4.43 14.62
CA THR A 38 1.43 5.72 14.10
C THR A 38 1.34 5.84 12.57
N VAL A 39 0.83 4.81 11.89
CA VAL A 39 0.55 4.85 10.44
C VAL A 39 -0.81 5.55 10.21
N PRO A 40 -0.99 6.35 9.13
CA PRO A 40 -2.20 7.18 8.91
C PRO A 40 -3.55 6.47 8.98
N VAL A 41 -3.59 5.18 8.63
CA VAL A 41 -4.81 4.37 8.67
C VAL A 41 -5.29 4.13 10.12
N TRP A 42 -4.36 4.11 11.08
CA TRP A 42 -4.59 3.76 12.49
C TRP A 42 -4.30 4.88 13.48
N ALA A 43 -3.58 5.92 13.07
CA ALA A 43 -3.23 7.02 13.95
C ALA A 43 -4.48 7.77 14.44
N PRO A 44 -4.58 8.04 15.76
CA PRO A 44 -5.64 8.89 16.29
C PRO A 44 -5.55 10.28 15.68
N TYR A 45 -6.68 10.97 15.62
CA TYR A 45 -6.71 12.34 15.14
C TYR A 45 -5.83 13.22 16.03
N GLY A 46 -4.97 14.02 15.39
CA GLY A 46 -3.99 14.84 16.09
C GLY A 46 -2.97 15.43 15.14
N HIS A 47 -1.91 16.03 15.68
CA HIS A 47 -0.86 16.66 14.89
C HIS A 47 -0.16 15.67 13.94
N LEU A 48 0.25 14.50 14.45
CA LEU A 48 0.88 13.45 13.65
C LEU A 48 0.00 13.01 12.47
N TRP A 49 -1.26 12.67 12.71
CA TRP A 49 -2.18 12.22 11.67
C TRP A 49 -2.44 13.30 10.62
N ARG A 50 -2.64 14.56 11.04
CA ARG A 50 -2.86 15.68 10.10
C ARG A 50 -1.66 15.87 9.17
N ASN A 51 -0.45 15.80 9.71
CA ASN A 51 0.76 15.93 8.91
C ASN A 51 0.98 14.75 7.97
N LEU A 52 0.79 13.51 8.44
CA LEU A 52 0.88 12.35 7.55
C LEU A 52 -0.16 12.41 6.43
N ARG A 53 -1.41 12.83 6.74
CA ARG A 53 -2.46 13.06 5.75
C ARG A 53 -2.04 14.13 4.75
N ARG A 54 -1.53 15.27 5.22
CA ARG A 54 -1.03 16.37 4.37
C ARG A 54 0.02 15.87 3.39
N VAL A 55 1.05 15.18 3.87
CA VAL A 55 2.14 14.66 3.03
C VAL A 55 1.62 13.65 2.04
N ALA A 56 0.77 12.72 2.47
CA ALA A 56 0.17 11.75 1.54
C ALA A 56 -0.69 12.44 0.47
N THR A 57 -1.50 13.43 0.84
CA THR A 57 -2.31 14.20 -0.10
C THR A 57 -1.45 14.96 -1.11
N ILE A 58 -0.38 15.62 -0.68
CA ILE A 58 0.46 16.43 -1.56
C ILE A 58 1.34 15.54 -2.44
N GLU A 59 2.05 14.57 -1.85
CA GLU A 59 3.09 13.83 -2.54
C GLU A 59 2.58 12.59 -3.27
N ILE A 60 1.47 11.99 -2.83
CA ILE A 60 0.93 10.75 -3.42
C ILE A 60 -0.35 11.03 -4.21
N PHE A 61 -1.32 11.70 -3.58
CA PHE A 61 -2.69 11.80 -4.10
C PHE A 61 -3.03 13.12 -4.81
N SER A 62 -2.06 14.04 -4.96
CA SER A 62 -2.31 15.32 -5.61
C SER A 62 -2.45 15.14 -7.12
N HIS A 63 -3.15 16.06 -7.77
CA HIS A 63 -3.22 16.12 -9.23
C HIS A 63 -1.82 16.14 -9.87
N ILE A 64 -0.89 16.90 -9.29
CA ILE A 64 0.49 16.98 -9.75
C ILE A 64 1.18 15.60 -9.63
N SER A 65 1.02 14.89 -8.51
CA SER A 65 1.59 13.55 -8.34
C SER A 65 0.98 12.51 -9.28
N LEU A 66 -0.33 12.61 -9.54
CA LEU A 66 -1.02 11.75 -10.52
C LEU A 66 -0.53 12.00 -11.95
N GLN A 67 -0.26 13.26 -12.32
CA GLN A 67 0.35 13.62 -13.59
C GLN A 67 1.82 13.18 -13.66
N LYS A 68 2.60 13.37 -12.59
CA LYS A 68 4.00 12.90 -12.53
C LYS A 68 4.12 11.39 -12.75
N SER A 69 3.12 10.64 -12.31
CA SER A 69 3.07 9.19 -12.43
C SER A 69 2.34 8.68 -13.69
N SER A 70 1.82 9.54 -14.57
CA SER A 70 1.12 9.10 -15.79
C SER A 70 2.02 8.27 -16.69
N ILE A 71 3.24 8.75 -16.95
CA ILE A 71 4.26 8.07 -17.75
C ILE A 71 4.58 6.70 -17.16
N ILE A 72 4.74 6.60 -15.83
CA ILE A 72 4.99 5.33 -15.16
C ILE A 72 3.83 4.36 -15.38
N ARG A 73 2.57 4.82 -15.26
CA ARG A 73 1.40 3.96 -15.48
C ARG A 73 1.33 3.47 -16.93
N GLU A 74 1.54 4.36 -17.88
CA GLU A 74 1.52 4.03 -19.31
C GLU A 74 2.59 3.01 -19.67
N GLU A 75 3.83 3.25 -19.21
CA GLU A 75 4.94 2.32 -19.39
C GLU A 75 4.64 0.95 -18.80
N GLU A 76 4.16 0.87 -17.55
CA GLU A 76 3.84 -0.42 -16.90
C GLU A 76 2.71 -1.17 -17.61
N VAL A 77 1.68 -0.47 -18.10
CA VAL A 77 0.64 -1.08 -18.93
C VAL A 77 1.24 -1.63 -20.22
N TYR A 78 2.09 -0.85 -20.90
CA TYR A 78 2.72 -1.28 -22.15
C TYR A 78 3.69 -2.45 -21.95
N TYR A 79 4.43 -2.48 -20.83
CA TYR A 79 5.24 -3.63 -20.43
C TYR A 79 4.39 -4.88 -20.26
N LEU A 80 3.30 -4.79 -19.49
CA LEU A 80 2.40 -5.93 -19.26
C LEU A 80 1.82 -6.47 -20.58
N LEU A 81 1.33 -5.59 -21.46
CA LEU A 81 0.76 -5.96 -22.76
C LEU A 81 1.78 -6.67 -23.66
N ARG A 82 3.02 -6.16 -23.74
CA ARG A 82 4.08 -6.80 -24.52
C ARG A 82 4.41 -8.19 -24.01
N GLN A 83 4.44 -8.38 -22.69
CA GLN A 83 4.70 -9.69 -22.10
C GLN A 83 3.55 -10.66 -22.39
N MET A 84 2.29 -10.20 -22.31
CA MET A 84 1.13 -11.00 -22.71
C MET A 84 1.18 -11.40 -24.19
N LEU A 85 1.54 -10.47 -25.09
CA LEU A 85 1.63 -10.74 -26.53
C LEU A 85 2.72 -11.78 -26.86
N LYS A 86 3.89 -11.69 -26.22
CA LYS A 86 4.97 -12.68 -26.40
C LYS A 86 4.50 -14.09 -26.03
N VAL A 87 3.70 -14.19 -24.98
CA VAL A 87 3.17 -15.45 -24.45
C VAL A 87 2.01 -15.98 -25.30
N SER A 88 1.16 -15.10 -25.86
CA SER A 88 0.02 -15.48 -26.72
C SER A 88 0.36 -15.82 -28.17
N ASN A 89 1.57 -15.51 -28.64
CA ASN A 89 1.96 -15.71 -30.05
C ASN A 89 2.00 -17.18 -30.50
N ILE A 90 1.83 -18.13 -29.59
CA ILE A 90 1.87 -19.57 -29.88
C ILE A 90 0.45 -20.14 -29.91
N GLU A 91 -0.34 -19.94 -28.86
CA GLU A 91 -1.73 -20.41 -28.77
C GLU A 91 -2.56 -19.51 -27.81
N PRO A 92 -3.91 -19.53 -27.90
CA PRO A 92 -4.77 -18.88 -26.92
C PRO A 92 -4.50 -19.39 -25.50
N GLN A 93 -3.79 -18.58 -24.71
CA GLN A 93 -3.40 -18.97 -23.37
C GLN A 93 -4.29 -18.33 -22.30
N LYS A 94 -4.68 -19.14 -21.32
CA LYS A 94 -5.34 -18.64 -20.11
C LYS A 94 -4.35 -17.79 -19.31
N VAL A 95 -4.73 -16.55 -19.03
CA VAL A 95 -3.93 -15.63 -18.22
C VAL A 95 -4.48 -15.56 -16.79
N ASP A 96 -3.58 -15.52 -15.82
CA ASP A 96 -3.94 -15.21 -14.43
C ASP A 96 -4.09 -13.70 -14.28
N PHE A 97 -5.30 -13.19 -14.55
CA PHE A 97 -5.57 -11.76 -14.45
C PHE A 97 -5.33 -11.19 -13.05
N LYS A 98 -5.58 -11.97 -12.00
CA LYS A 98 -5.34 -11.57 -10.61
C LYS A 98 -3.86 -11.34 -10.34
N TYR A 99 -3.02 -12.23 -10.86
CA TYR A 99 -1.57 -12.06 -10.82
C TYR A 99 -1.15 -10.80 -11.59
N LEU A 100 -1.62 -10.63 -12.83
CA LEU A 100 -1.24 -9.51 -13.71
C LEU A 100 -1.68 -8.14 -13.16
N SER A 101 -2.91 -8.03 -12.63
CA SER A 101 -3.41 -6.80 -12.01
C SER A 101 -2.61 -6.45 -10.75
N THR A 102 -2.28 -7.45 -9.93
CA THR A 102 -1.46 -7.24 -8.73
C THR A 102 -0.03 -6.83 -9.11
N LEU A 103 0.55 -7.45 -10.12
CA LEU A 103 1.88 -7.14 -10.64
C LEU A 103 1.94 -5.69 -11.13
N LEU A 104 1.00 -5.30 -11.99
CA LEU A 104 0.89 -3.96 -12.56
C LEU A 104 0.86 -2.90 -11.46
N VAL A 105 -0.05 -3.04 -10.50
CA VAL A 105 -0.21 -2.04 -9.44
C VAL A 105 0.99 -2.02 -8.49
N SER A 106 1.59 -3.17 -8.20
CA SER A 106 2.77 -3.26 -7.33
C SER A 106 4.00 -2.61 -7.98
N ASN A 107 4.22 -2.82 -9.28
CA ASN A 107 5.29 -2.18 -10.02
C ASN A 107 5.09 -0.67 -10.15
N ILE A 108 3.88 -0.21 -10.50
CA ILE A 108 3.56 1.22 -10.52
C ILE A 108 3.88 1.85 -9.17
N MET A 109 3.43 1.23 -8.08
CA MET A 109 3.67 1.72 -6.72
C MET A 109 5.17 1.81 -6.41
N MET A 110 5.94 0.75 -6.64
CA MET A 110 7.37 0.76 -6.35
C MET A 110 8.16 1.73 -7.23
N ARG A 111 7.74 1.92 -8.48
CA ARG A 111 8.35 2.92 -9.37
C ARG A 111 8.07 4.34 -8.90
N MET A 112 6.90 4.63 -8.34
CA MET A 112 6.64 5.94 -7.72
C MET A 112 7.41 6.11 -6.40
N VAL A 113 7.50 5.06 -5.60
CA VAL A 113 8.13 5.12 -4.27
C VAL A 113 9.65 5.20 -4.35
N ALA A 114 10.27 4.33 -5.13
CA ALA A 114 11.72 4.09 -5.17
C ALA A 114 12.33 4.18 -6.57
N GLY A 115 11.53 4.46 -7.60
CA GLY A 115 12.02 4.63 -8.97
C GLY A 115 12.33 3.32 -9.70
N LYS A 116 11.97 2.17 -9.14
CA LYS A 116 12.19 0.83 -9.72
C LYS A 116 11.00 -0.10 -9.48
N PRO A 117 10.73 -1.08 -10.37
CA PRO A 117 9.64 -2.03 -10.17
C PRO A 117 9.93 -3.02 -9.02
N CYS A 118 8.91 -3.69 -8.49
CA CYS A 118 9.10 -4.80 -7.54
C CYS A 118 9.53 -6.09 -8.24
N VAL A 119 9.08 -6.29 -9.48
CA VAL A 119 9.42 -7.43 -10.32
C VAL A 119 9.88 -6.88 -11.67
N GLY A 120 11.10 -7.27 -12.08
CA GLY A 120 11.66 -6.91 -13.38
C GLY A 120 10.81 -7.43 -14.54
N GLU A 121 10.87 -6.75 -15.67
CA GLU A 121 10.11 -7.11 -16.88
C GLU A 121 10.42 -8.54 -17.33
N GLU A 122 11.68 -8.94 -17.25
CA GLU A 122 12.19 -10.25 -17.63
C GLU A 122 11.60 -11.40 -16.80
N PHE A 123 11.14 -11.12 -15.57
CA PHE A 123 10.57 -12.11 -14.67
C PHE A 123 9.04 -12.09 -14.63
N ALA A 124 8.40 -11.09 -15.25
CA ALA A 124 6.97 -10.80 -15.11
C ALA A 124 6.03 -11.98 -15.42
N CYS A 125 6.37 -12.84 -16.37
CA CYS A 125 5.57 -14.02 -16.73
C CYS A 125 6.21 -15.35 -16.29
N MET A 126 7.20 -15.31 -15.41
CA MET A 126 7.91 -16.49 -14.89
C MET A 126 7.48 -16.80 -13.45
N ASP A 127 7.73 -18.04 -13.01
CA ASP A 127 7.43 -18.43 -11.62
C ASP A 127 8.30 -17.66 -10.60
N VAL A 128 9.52 -17.26 -10.99
CA VAL A 128 10.36 -16.36 -10.20
C VAL A 128 9.65 -15.01 -9.95
N GLY A 129 9.01 -14.43 -10.96
CA GLY A 129 8.25 -13.18 -10.80
C GLY A 129 7.04 -13.33 -9.88
N LYS A 130 6.32 -14.46 -9.96
CA LYS A 130 5.23 -14.78 -9.03
C LYS A 130 5.72 -14.87 -7.58
N GLN A 131 6.88 -15.48 -7.37
CA GLN A 131 7.48 -15.61 -6.04
C GLN A 131 7.93 -14.24 -5.50
N LEU A 132 8.61 -13.42 -6.31
CA LEU A 132 9.00 -12.06 -5.95
C LEU A 132 7.79 -11.19 -5.61
N LEU A 133 6.73 -11.26 -6.41
CA LEU A 133 5.50 -10.53 -6.14
C LEU A 133 4.83 -11.01 -4.85
N LYS A 134 4.86 -12.31 -4.56
CA LYS A 134 4.31 -12.85 -3.31
C LYS A 134 5.07 -12.32 -2.09
N GLU A 135 6.40 -12.36 -2.11
CA GLU A 135 7.24 -11.81 -1.03
C GLU A 135 7.01 -10.32 -0.83
N PHE A 136 6.86 -9.59 -1.93
CA PHE A 136 6.47 -8.19 -1.92
C PHE A 136 5.12 -8.00 -1.24
N LYS A 137 4.10 -8.77 -1.62
CA LYS A 137 2.77 -8.66 -1.03
C LYS A 137 2.75 -8.98 0.46
N ASP A 138 3.45 -10.04 0.85
CA ASP A 138 3.52 -10.46 2.25
C ASP A 138 4.20 -9.37 3.11
N SER A 139 5.15 -8.63 2.54
CA SER A 139 5.87 -7.55 3.23
C SER A 139 5.04 -6.24 3.30
N TYR A 140 4.43 -5.83 2.18
CA TYR A 140 3.83 -4.48 2.03
C TYR A 140 2.30 -4.44 2.14
N PHE A 141 1.59 -5.51 1.79
CA PHE A 141 0.11 -5.54 1.76
C PHE A 141 -0.51 -6.46 2.82
N ALA A 142 0.28 -6.92 3.79
CA ALA A 142 -0.20 -7.70 4.91
C ALA A 142 -1.40 -7.01 5.62
N SER A 143 -2.55 -7.69 5.57
CA SER A 143 -3.85 -7.18 6.03
C SER A 143 -3.81 -6.83 7.51
N SER A 144 -4.11 -5.57 7.83
CA SER A 144 -4.33 -5.08 9.18
C SER A 144 -5.83 -4.96 9.39
N THR A 145 -6.48 -6.03 9.86
CA THR A 145 -7.93 -6.03 10.13
C THR A 145 -8.20 -6.28 11.59
N VAL A 146 -9.34 -5.76 12.06
CA VAL A 146 -9.92 -6.16 13.34
C VAL A 146 -10.11 -7.67 13.33
N ASN A 147 -9.80 -8.33 14.43
CA ASN A 147 -9.89 -9.78 14.58
C ASN A 147 -10.63 -10.16 15.87
N ILE A 148 -10.88 -11.45 16.06
CA ILE A 148 -11.69 -11.95 17.18
C ILE A 148 -11.11 -11.59 18.56
N CYS A 149 -9.78 -11.47 18.71
CA CYS A 149 -9.15 -11.08 19.97
C CYS A 149 -9.40 -9.61 20.32
N ASP A 150 -9.76 -8.75 19.37
CA ASP A 150 -10.13 -7.35 19.64
C ASP A 150 -11.52 -7.26 20.30
N PHE A 151 -12.39 -8.25 20.08
CA PHE A 151 -13.72 -8.35 20.69
C PHE A 151 -13.71 -9.16 21.99
N PHE A 152 -12.84 -10.17 22.08
CA PHE A 152 -12.72 -11.05 23.23
C PHE A 152 -11.27 -11.03 23.75
N PRO A 153 -10.92 -10.10 24.67
CA PRO A 153 -9.56 -9.93 25.16
C PRO A 153 -8.95 -11.20 25.79
N ILE A 154 -9.78 -12.09 26.35
CA ILE A 154 -9.32 -13.36 26.92
C ILE A 154 -8.63 -14.26 25.87
N LEU A 155 -9.04 -14.16 24.59
CA LEU A 155 -8.43 -14.90 23.49
C LEU A 155 -6.99 -14.41 23.19
N LYS A 156 -6.70 -13.14 23.47
CA LYS A 156 -5.34 -12.61 23.41
C LYS A 156 -4.46 -13.28 24.46
N TRP A 157 -4.93 -13.39 25.70
CA TRP A 157 -4.17 -13.96 26.81
C TRP A 157 -3.82 -15.44 26.61
N VAL A 158 -4.75 -16.24 26.07
CA VAL A 158 -4.50 -17.66 25.77
C VAL A 158 -3.75 -17.87 24.44
N GLY A 159 -3.37 -16.79 23.73
CA GLY A 159 -2.62 -16.88 22.49
C GLY A 159 -3.40 -17.51 21.34
N TYR A 160 -4.71 -17.24 21.25
CA TYR A 160 -5.62 -17.88 20.30
C TYR A 160 -5.05 -17.91 18.87
N LYS A 161 -4.90 -19.12 18.32
CA LYS A 161 -4.35 -19.42 16.98
C LYS A 161 -3.00 -18.74 16.65
N GLY A 162 -2.26 -18.28 17.66
CA GLY A 162 -1.01 -17.54 17.47
C GLY A 162 -1.17 -16.22 16.71
N LEU A 163 -2.36 -15.59 16.71
CA LEU A 163 -2.63 -14.37 15.94
C LEU A 163 -1.64 -13.24 16.24
N GLU A 164 -1.40 -12.94 17.52
CA GLU A 164 -0.44 -11.91 17.95
C GLU A 164 0.99 -12.24 17.50
N LYS A 165 1.43 -13.49 17.69
CA LYS A 165 2.76 -13.96 17.24
C LYS A 165 2.93 -13.80 15.72
N ASN A 166 1.89 -14.12 14.95
CA ASN A 166 1.89 -13.94 13.50
C ASN A 166 2.00 -12.46 13.11
N MET A 167 1.24 -11.57 13.78
CA MET A 167 1.34 -10.12 13.52
C MET A 167 2.74 -9.58 13.82
N ILE A 168 3.34 -9.98 14.94
CA ILE A 168 4.72 -9.58 15.29
C ILE A 168 5.71 -10.07 14.23
N ARG A 169 5.59 -11.32 13.76
CA ARG A 169 6.44 -11.86 12.68
C ARG A 169 6.29 -11.05 11.39
N MET A 170 5.05 -10.74 11.00
CA MET A 170 4.76 -9.96 9.80
C MET A 170 5.33 -8.55 9.91
N GLN A 171 5.22 -7.91 11.09
CA GLN A 171 5.79 -6.58 11.31
C GLN A 171 7.31 -6.58 11.19
N LYS A 172 8.01 -7.60 11.74
CA LYS A 172 9.46 -7.71 11.61
C LYS A 172 9.89 -7.84 10.15
N MET A 173 9.18 -8.65 9.37
CA MET A 173 9.45 -8.82 7.94
C MET A 173 9.23 -7.51 7.16
N ARG A 174 8.12 -6.82 7.42
CA ARG A 174 7.79 -5.51 6.85
C ARG A 174 8.84 -4.45 7.20
N ASP A 175 9.20 -4.35 8.48
CA ASP A 175 10.18 -3.37 8.95
C ASP A 175 11.56 -3.62 8.33
N GLY A 176 11.98 -4.88 8.21
CA GLY A 176 13.20 -5.25 7.52
C GLY A 176 13.16 -4.92 6.02
N ALA A 177 12.05 -5.17 5.32
CA ALA A 177 11.90 -4.84 3.91
C ALA A 177 11.97 -3.31 3.67
N LEU A 178 11.23 -2.53 4.47
CA LEU A 178 11.26 -1.07 4.40
C LEU A 178 12.63 -0.49 4.80
N GLY A 179 13.28 -1.08 5.80
CA GLY A 179 14.64 -0.69 6.20
C GLY A 179 15.64 -0.89 5.08
N ARG A 180 15.65 -2.07 4.43
CA ARG A 180 16.50 -2.31 3.25
C ARG A 180 16.23 -1.32 2.13
N LEU A 181 14.96 -1.01 1.86
CA LEU A 181 14.58 -0.03 0.85
C LEU A 181 15.11 1.37 1.18
N ILE A 182 15.00 1.81 2.44
CA ILE A 182 15.52 3.10 2.90
C ILE A 182 17.04 3.16 2.73
N GLU A 183 17.76 2.13 3.18
CA GLU A 183 19.22 2.10 3.07
C GLU A 183 19.70 2.09 1.62
N GLU A 184 19.07 1.30 0.75
CA GLU A 184 19.37 1.30 -0.68
C GLU A 184 19.20 2.71 -1.28
N MET A 185 18.11 3.39 -0.93
CA MET A 185 17.81 4.71 -1.47
C MET A 185 18.71 5.81 -0.91
N LYS A 186 19.25 5.67 0.31
CA LYS A 186 20.27 6.57 0.85
C LYS A 186 21.60 6.48 0.10
N GLN A 187 21.95 5.29 -0.39
CA GLN A 187 23.22 5.06 -1.11
C GLN A 187 23.16 5.54 -2.57
N LYS A 188 21.96 5.82 -3.07
CA LYS A 188 21.74 6.21 -4.47
C LYS A 188 22.15 7.67 -4.66
N LYS A 189 23.03 7.94 -5.62
CA LYS A 189 23.36 9.32 -6.00
C LYS A 189 22.12 9.99 -6.60
N PRO A 190 21.81 11.25 -6.24
CA PRO A 190 20.69 11.97 -6.83
C PRO A 190 20.90 12.09 -8.34
N HIS A 191 19.97 11.56 -9.14
CA HIS A 191 19.97 11.80 -10.57
C HIS A 191 19.49 13.23 -10.84
N VAL A 192 20.37 14.07 -11.38
CA VAL A 192 20.12 15.49 -11.64
C VAL A 192 18.96 15.72 -12.62
N GLU A 193 18.66 14.76 -13.50
CA GLU A 193 17.63 14.88 -14.55
C GLU A 193 16.32 14.14 -14.27
N LYS A 194 16.25 13.28 -13.23
CA LYS A 194 15.07 12.43 -12.99
C LYS A 194 14.12 13.09 -11.98
N LYS A 195 12.81 13.04 -12.25
CA LYS A 195 11.79 13.48 -11.29
C LYS A 195 11.98 12.71 -9.98
N ARG A 196 12.03 13.47 -8.87
CA ARG A 196 12.25 12.94 -7.51
C ARG A 196 11.16 11.93 -7.13
N THR A 197 11.58 10.77 -6.64
CA THR A 197 10.73 9.69 -6.12
C THR A 197 10.14 10.08 -4.75
N LEU A 198 9.10 9.38 -4.30
CA LEU A 198 8.50 9.67 -2.99
C LEU A 198 9.52 9.58 -1.86
N ILE A 199 10.37 8.55 -1.87
CA ILE A 199 11.35 8.35 -0.79
C ILE A 199 12.42 9.45 -0.78
N GLU A 200 12.87 9.91 -1.95
CA GLU A 200 13.81 11.04 -2.06
C GLU A 200 13.15 12.35 -1.59
N THR A 201 11.86 12.55 -1.85
CA THR A 201 11.11 13.70 -1.30
C THR A 201 11.02 13.61 0.22
N LEU A 202 10.75 12.42 0.77
CA LEU A 202 10.69 12.21 2.22
C LEU A 202 12.05 12.40 2.91
N PHE A 203 13.15 12.05 2.24
CA PHE A 203 14.50 12.36 2.74
C PHE A 203 14.76 13.87 2.77
N SER A 204 14.39 14.59 1.71
CA SER A 204 14.51 16.04 1.69
C SER A 204 13.65 16.72 2.77
N LEU A 205 12.45 16.21 3.03
CA LEU A 205 11.60 16.71 4.13
C LEU A 205 12.20 16.42 5.51
N ARG A 206 12.88 15.28 5.67
CA ARG A 206 13.63 14.96 6.89
C ARG A 206 14.80 15.91 7.12
N GLU A 207 15.53 16.30 6.08
CA GLU A 207 16.62 17.26 6.21
C GLU A 207 16.10 18.62 6.70
N SER A 208 14.90 19.04 6.26
CA SER A 208 14.28 20.28 6.73
C SER A 208 13.61 20.18 8.11
N GLU A 209 13.01 19.04 8.44
CA GLU A 209 12.20 18.83 9.66
C GLU A 209 12.51 17.47 10.32
N PRO A 210 13.74 17.28 10.86
CA PRO A 210 14.20 15.96 11.32
C PRO A 210 13.43 15.43 12.53
N GLU A 211 12.92 16.32 13.38
CA GLU A 211 12.10 15.97 14.54
C GLU A 211 10.77 15.31 14.15
N PHE A 212 10.27 15.60 12.94
CA PHE A 212 8.99 15.10 12.47
C PHE A 212 9.13 13.88 11.57
N TYR A 213 10.07 13.88 10.61
CA TYR A 213 10.21 12.79 9.62
C TYR A 213 11.20 11.69 10.04
N SER A 214 10.93 11.08 11.19
CA SER A 214 11.65 9.87 11.64
C SER A 214 11.56 8.72 10.62
N ASP A 215 12.41 7.70 10.74
CA ASP A 215 12.32 6.48 9.91
C ASP A 215 10.95 5.84 9.98
N ASN A 216 10.33 5.81 11.16
CA ASN A 216 8.99 5.25 11.32
C ASN A 216 7.93 6.06 10.56
N VAL A 217 8.08 7.38 10.46
CA VAL A 217 7.18 8.24 9.67
C VAL A 217 7.36 7.99 8.18
N ILE A 218 8.60 7.93 7.68
CA ILE A 218 8.86 7.59 6.27
C ILE A 218 8.28 6.22 5.92
N LYS A 219 8.58 5.20 6.74
CA LYS A 219 8.02 3.85 6.63
C LYS A 219 6.49 3.87 6.61
N SER A 220 5.87 4.68 7.48
CA SER A 220 4.42 4.82 7.58
C SER A 220 3.80 5.42 6.32
N ILE A 221 4.43 6.42 5.71
CA ILE A 221 3.94 7.05 4.47
C ILE A 221 4.05 6.08 3.29
N ILE A 222 5.15 5.31 3.19
CA ILE A 222 5.31 4.27 2.16
C ILE A 222 4.18 3.23 2.26
N LEU A 223 3.83 2.80 3.48
CA LEU A 223 2.75 1.84 3.70
C LEU A 223 1.36 2.37 3.32
N VAL A 224 1.12 3.68 3.44
CA VAL A 224 -0.14 4.31 3.02
C VAL A 224 -0.33 4.19 1.52
N SER A 225 0.72 4.48 0.75
CA SER A 225 0.73 4.25 -0.70
C SER A 225 0.28 2.82 -0.98
N SER A 226 0.93 1.83 -0.36
CA SER A 226 0.60 0.41 -0.54
C SER A 226 -0.87 0.10 -0.23
N SER A 227 -1.40 0.60 0.89
CA SER A 227 -2.80 0.32 1.28
C SER A 227 -3.84 0.82 0.28
N THR A 228 -3.64 2.01 -0.31
CA THR A 228 -4.56 2.56 -1.32
C THR A 228 -4.51 1.77 -2.62
N TYR A 229 -3.29 1.41 -3.05
CA TYR A 229 -3.10 0.59 -4.25
C TYR A 229 -3.71 -0.81 -4.13
N PHE A 230 -3.64 -1.43 -2.94
CA PHE A 230 -4.28 -2.72 -2.70
C PHE A 230 -5.81 -2.66 -2.82
N SER A 231 -6.44 -1.59 -2.33
CA SER A 231 -7.88 -1.37 -2.50
C SER A 231 -8.25 -1.19 -3.97
N LEU A 232 -7.44 -0.48 -4.75
CA LEU A 232 -7.63 -0.32 -6.20
C LEU A 232 -7.54 -1.66 -6.95
N VAL A 233 -6.58 -2.53 -6.61
CA VAL A 233 -6.47 -3.87 -7.22
C VAL A 233 -7.77 -4.66 -7.01
N LYS A 234 -8.34 -4.63 -5.80
CA LYS A 234 -9.60 -5.32 -5.52
C LYS A 234 -10.77 -4.78 -6.33
N VAL A 235 -10.89 -3.46 -6.46
CA VAL A 235 -11.94 -2.84 -7.28
C VAL A 235 -11.79 -3.26 -8.74
N ILE A 236 -10.58 -3.17 -9.30
CA ILE A 236 -10.27 -3.60 -10.67
C ILE A 236 -10.64 -5.08 -10.84
N GLU A 237 -10.19 -5.97 -9.96
CA GLU A 237 -10.52 -7.40 -10.03
C GLU A 237 -12.04 -7.66 -10.05
N ILE A 238 -12.81 -6.93 -9.22
CA ILE A 238 -14.27 -7.08 -9.15
C ILE A 238 -14.95 -6.56 -10.41
N GLU A 239 -14.60 -5.36 -10.87
CA GLU A 239 -15.20 -4.73 -12.04
C GLU A 239 -14.88 -5.52 -13.31
N THR A 240 -13.63 -5.97 -13.49
CA THR A 240 -13.24 -6.74 -14.68
C THR A 240 -13.91 -8.12 -14.69
N CYS A 241 -14.02 -8.79 -13.54
CA CYS A 241 -14.78 -10.05 -13.43
C CYS A 241 -16.27 -9.86 -13.78
N THR A 242 -16.85 -8.73 -13.38
CA THR A 242 -18.25 -8.40 -13.66
C THR A 242 -18.45 -8.10 -15.14
N TYR A 243 -17.56 -7.30 -15.73
CA TYR A 243 -17.58 -6.93 -17.15
C TYR A 243 -17.39 -8.14 -18.08
N LEU A 244 -16.42 -9.01 -17.80
CA LEU A 244 -16.18 -10.21 -18.61
C LEU A 244 -17.37 -11.18 -18.57
N LYS A 245 -18.04 -11.32 -17.41
CA LYS A 245 -19.28 -12.12 -17.30
C LYS A 245 -20.43 -11.55 -18.14
N ILE A 246 -20.49 -10.22 -18.31
CA ILE A 246 -21.49 -9.56 -19.14
C ILE A 246 -21.19 -9.78 -20.62
N GLN A 247 -19.93 -9.75 -21.05
CA GLN A 247 -19.56 -9.97 -22.46
C GLN A 247 -19.65 -11.44 -22.93
N THR A 248 -19.60 -12.40 -22.01
CA THR A 248 -19.75 -13.83 -22.34
C THR A 248 -21.21 -14.30 -22.44
N LYS A 249 -22.19 -13.41 -22.29
CA LYS A 249 -23.62 -13.65 -22.50
C LYS A 249 -24.07 -12.99 -23.79
#